data_AF-A0A7G2MIR9-F1
#
_entry.id   AF-A0A7G2MIR9-F1
#
_cell.length_a   1.000
_cell.length_b   1.000
_cell.length_c   1.000
_cell.angle_alpha   90.00
_cell.angle_beta   90.00
_cell.angle_gamma   90.00
#
_symmetry.space_group_name_H-M   'P 1'
#
loop_
_entity.id
_entity.type
_entity.pdbx_description
1 polymer ?
#
loop_
_entity_poly.entity_id
_entity_poly.type
_entity_poly.pdbx_seq_one_letter_code
_entity_poly.pdbx_strand_id
1 'polypeptide(L)'
;MEFTPEQITEIISEITNGEQGFQGLVKQGLESLMHSERAVHNAAHNDVSNGYRDRRVCYDRKVFELRVPRSRNSNFYPMLLGVLKDQEEEAQKLVSSLYCSGLTTEQVGKIYEQFYG
;
A
#
# COMPACT_ATOMS: atom_id res chain seq x y z
N MET A 1 -3.22 -14.92 -22.99
CA MET A 1 -4.67 -15.10 -23.23
C MET A 1 -5.30 -13.74 -23.10
N GLU A 2 -6.16 -13.35 -24.04
CA GLU A 2 -7.01 -12.18 -23.88
C GLU A 2 -8.39 -12.65 -23.43
N PHE A 3 -8.82 -12.22 -22.25
CA PHE A 3 -10.17 -12.48 -21.75
C PHE A 3 -11.09 -11.35 -22.18
N THR A 4 -12.34 -11.67 -22.54
CA THR A 4 -13.35 -10.64 -22.79
C THR A 4 -13.74 -9.97 -21.45
N PRO A 5 -14.22 -8.72 -21.46
CA PRO A 5 -14.70 -8.05 -20.25
C PRO A 5 -15.81 -8.84 -19.52
N GLU A 6 -16.65 -9.53 -20.28
CA GLU A 6 -17.73 -10.39 -19.78
C GLU A 6 -17.16 -11.59 -19.02
N GLN A 7 -16.15 -12.27 -19.59
CA GLN A 7 -15.47 -13.39 -18.94
C GLN A 7 -14.77 -12.97 -17.65
N ILE A 8 -14.14 -11.78 -17.64
CA ILE A 8 -13.51 -11.23 -16.43
C ILE A 8 -14.55 -11.01 -15.34
N THR A 9 -15.72 -10.50 -15.71
CA THR A 9 -16.81 -10.22 -14.76
C THR A 9 -17.37 -11.53 -14.17
N GLU A 10 -17.56 -12.55 -15.01
CA GLU A 10 -18.02 -13.86 -14.59
C GLU A 10 -17.04 -14.51 -13.61
N ILE A 11 -15.74 -14.53 -13.95
CA ILE A 11 -14.67 -15.04 -13.07
C ILE A 11 -14.63 -14.29 -11.73
N ILE A 12 -14.74 -12.97 -11.75
CA ILE A 12 -14.79 -12.15 -10.52
C ILE A 12 -16.00 -12.55 -9.68
N SER A 13 -17.17 -12.68 -10.30
CA SER A 13 -18.41 -13.06 -9.60
C SER A 13 -18.27 -14.42 -8.92
N GLU A 14 -17.69 -15.41 -9.61
CA GLU A 14 -17.42 -16.74 -9.07
C GLU A 14 -16.46 -16.70 -7.87
N ILE A 15 -15.37 -15.92 -7.97
CA ILE A 15 -14.39 -15.77 -6.89
C ILE A 15 -15.02 -15.07 -5.67
N THR A 16 -15.93 -14.12 -5.88
CA THR A 16 -16.56 -13.37 -4.80
C THR A 16 -17.72 -14.08 -4.10
N ASN A 17 -18.21 -15.23 -4.61
CA ASN A 17 -19.36 -15.94 -4.06
C ASN A 17 -19.17 -16.53 -2.64
N GLY A 18 -17.97 -16.48 -2.07
CA GLY A 18 -17.70 -16.89 -0.67
C GLY A 18 -17.59 -15.72 0.31
N GLU A 19 -17.84 -15.97 1.60
CA GLU A 19 -17.78 -14.94 2.67
C GLU A 19 -16.44 -14.18 2.73
N GLN A 20 -15.33 -14.84 2.38
CA GLN A 20 -13.99 -14.23 2.31
C GLN A 20 -13.49 -14.00 0.87
N GLY A 21 -14.30 -14.31 -0.14
CA GLY A 21 -13.91 -14.23 -1.56
C GLY A 21 -13.57 -12.80 -1.98
N PHE A 22 -14.41 -11.83 -1.56
CA PHE A 22 -14.14 -10.41 -1.79
C PHE A 22 -12.81 -9.95 -1.18
N GLN A 23 -12.53 -10.33 0.08
CA GLN A 23 -11.29 -9.94 0.76
C GLN A 23 -10.06 -10.55 0.06
N GLY A 24 -10.17 -11.81 -0.37
CA GLY A 24 -9.13 -12.51 -1.13
C GLY A 24 -8.86 -11.84 -2.48
N LEU A 25 -9.92 -11.51 -3.22
CA LEU A 25 -9.81 -10.83 -4.52
C LEU A 25 -9.16 -9.46 -4.37
N VAL A 26 -9.59 -8.67 -3.39
CA VAL A 26 -9.00 -7.35 -3.10
C VAL A 26 -7.52 -7.49 -2.77
N LYS A 27 -7.15 -8.41 -1.88
CA LYS A 27 -5.74 -8.69 -1.55
C LYS A 27 -4.93 -9.04 -2.80
N GLN A 28 -5.41 -9.98 -3.60
CA GLN A 28 -4.71 -10.43 -4.82
C GLN A 28 -4.60 -9.30 -5.85
N GLY A 29 -5.65 -8.48 -5.99
CA GLY A 29 -5.65 -7.30 -6.85
C GLY A 29 -4.60 -6.28 -6.42
N LEU A 30 -4.56 -5.95 -5.12
CA LEU A 30 -3.56 -5.02 -4.57
C LEU A 30 -2.13 -5.52 -4.76
N GLU A 31 -1.87 -6.81 -4.50
CA GLU A 31 -0.55 -7.42 -4.71
C GLU A 31 -0.15 -7.43 -6.19
N SER A 32 -1.10 -7.72 -7.09
CA SER A 32 -0.87 -7.69 -8.54
C SER A 32 -0.54 -6.28 -9.05
N LEU A 33 -1.27 -5.27 -8.58
CA LEU A 33 -1.00 -3.86 -8.90
C LEU A 33 0.38 -3.42 -8.39
N MET A 34 0.75 -3.78 -7.16
CA MET A 34 2.10 -3.49 -6.66
C MET A 34 3.19 -4.22 -7.46
N HIS A 35 2.91 -5.44 -7.93
CA HIS A 35 3.84 -6.18 -8.78
C HIS A 35 4.04 -5.50 -10.13
N SER A 36 2.97 -4.98 -10.75
CA SER A 36 3.08 -4.24 -12.01
C SER A 36 3.82 -2.93 -11.83
N GLU A 37 3.56 -2.18 -10.75
CA GLU A 37 4.33 -1.00 -10.38
C GLU A 37 5.84 -1.30 -10.25
N ARG A 38 6.20 -2.43 -9.61
CA ARG A 38 7.60 -2.85 -9.51
C ARG A 38 8.20 -3.12 -10.88
N ALA A 39 7.46 -3.79 -11.78
CA ALA A 39 7.96 -4.10 -13.11
C ALA A 39 8.31 -2.82 -13.90
N VAL A 40 7.45 -1.81 -13.81
CA VAL A 40 7.70 -0.47 -14.40
C VAL A 40 8.91 0.19 -13.76
N HIS A 41 9.01 0.18 -12.42
CA HIS A 41 10.15 0.75 -11.71
C HIS A 41 11.48 0.07 -12.08
N ASN A 42 11.49 -1.26 -12.15
CA ASN A 42 12.65 -2.05 -12.53
C ASN A 42 13.12 -1.73 -13.95
N ALA A 43 12.18 -1.59 -14.90
CA ALA A 43 12.50 -1.20 -16.26
C ALA A 43 13.12 0.21 -16.34
N ALA A 44 12.61 1.16 -15.53
CA ALA A 44 13.13 2.53 -15.50
C ALA A 44 14.52 2.65 -14.84
N HIS A 45 14.79 1.85 -13.80
CA HIS A 45 16.04 1.93 -13.02
C HIS A 45 17.04 0.82 -13.34
N ASN A 46 16.75 0.00 -14.35
CA ASN A 46 17.52 -1.19 -14.71
C ASN A 46 17.79 -2.10 -13.49
N ASP A 47 16.79 -2.23 -12.62
CA ASP A 47 16.85 -3.01 -11.38
C ASP A 47 16.26 -4.41 -11.57
N VAL A 48 16.80 -5.39 -10.84
CA VAL A 48 16.31 -6.76 -10.82
C VAL A 48 16.01 -7.17 -9.40
N SER A 49 14.77 -7.54 -9.14
CA SER A 49 14.30 -7.75 -7.78
C SER A 49 13.21 -8.82 -7.69
N ASN A 50 13.40 -9.74 -6.75
CA ASN A 50 12.56 -10.92 -6.52
C ASN A 50 12.06 -11.05 -5.07
N GLY A 51 12.48 -10.14 -4.19
CA GLY A 51 12.10 -10.16 -2.78
C GLY A 51 10.70 -9.61 -2.54
N TYR A 52 10.11 -10.02 -1.41
CA TYR A 52 8.85 -9.49 -0.89
C TYR A 52 9.02 -9.16 0.61
N ARG A 53 8.15 -8.29 1.13
CA ARG A 53 8.00 -7.98 2.56
C ARG A 53 6.53 -8.05 2.93
N ASP A 54 6.24 -8.66 4.07
CA ASP A 54 4.88 -8.66 4.59
C ASP A 54 4.57 -7.29 5.22
N ARG A 55 3.38 -6.76 4.94
CA ARG A 55 2.84 -5.54 5.55
C ARG A 55 1.39 -5.77 5.92
N ARG A 56 1.02 -5.30 7.11
CA ARG A 56 -0.37 -5.23 7.55
C ARG A 56 -0.92 -3.84 7.22
N VAL A 57 -2.00 -3.80 6.46
CA VAL A 57 -2.75 -2.59 6.16
C VAL A 57 -4.13 -2.74 6.79
N CYS A 58 -4.51 -1.78 7.64
CA CYS A 58 -5.83 -1.73 8.24
C CYS A 58 -6.67 -0.73 7.44
N TYR A 59 -7.82 -1.17 6.94
CA TYR A 59 -8.78 -0.30 6.27
C TYR A 59 -10.19 -0.68 6.73
N ASP A 60 -10.93 0.31 7.24
CA ASP A 60 -12.31 0.16 7.72
C ASP A 60 -12.54 -1.11 8.57
N ARG A 61 -11.75 -1.24 9.65
CA ARG A 61 -11.76 -2.39 10.61
C ARG A 61 -11.37 -3.74 10.03
N LYS A 62 -11.04 -3.84 8.74
CA LYS A 62 -10.48 -5.04 8.11
C LYS A 62 -8.97 -4.95 8.06
N VAL A 63 -8.30 -6.05 8.39
CA VAL A 63 -6.84 -6.16 8.34
C VAL A 63 -6.46 -6.97 7.11
N PHE A 64 -5.65 -6.39 6.24
CA PHE A 64 -5.07 -7.04 5.07
C PHE A 64 -3.59 -7.33 5.31
N GLU A 65 -3.22 -8.60 5.25
CA GLU A 65 -1.80 -9.00 5.21
C GLU A 65 -1.36 -9.06 3.74
N LEU A 66 -0.62 -8.04 3.31
CA LEU A 66 -0.16 -7.86 1.93
C LEU A 66 1.32 -8.22 1.78
N ARG A 67 1.65 -8.90 0.67
CA ARG A 67 3.03 -9.12 0.22
C ARG A 67 3.49 -8.00 -0.68
N VAL A 68 4.23 -7.07 -0.12
CA VAL A 68 4.75 -5.91 -0.83
C VAL A 68 6.07 -6.27 -1.53
N PRO A 69 6.25 -5.97 -2.82
CA PRO A 69 7.50 -6.21 -3.52
C PRO A 69 8.68 -5.41 -2.93
N ARG A 70 9.86 -6.01 -2.87
CA ARG A 70 11.13 -5.33 -2.56
C ARG A 70 11.91 -5.04 -3.85
N SER A 71 12.65 -3.94 -3.85
CA SER A 71 13.72 -3.63 -4.83
C SER A 71 15.08 -3.97 -4.22
N ARG A 72 16.08 -4.26 -5.06
CA ARG A 72 17.43 -4.59 -4.60
C ARG A 72 18.14 -3.39 -3.99
N ASN A 73 17.88 -2.21 -4.54
CA ASN A 73 18.48 -0.94 -4.08
C ASN A 73 17.59 -0.20 -3.07
N SER A 74 16.53 -0.83 -2.54
CA SER A 74 15.58 -0.22 -1.58
C SER A 74 14.89 1.07 -2.05
N ASN A 75 14.92 1.38 -3.35
CA ASN A 75 14.33 2.62 -3.91
C ASN A 75 12.86 2.49 -4.32
N PHE A 76 12.27 1.30 -4.15
CA PHE A 76 10.89 1.06 -4.56
C PHE A 76 9.91 1.14 -3.37
N TYR A 77 9.09 2.19 -3.40
CA TYR A 77 7.92 2.32 -2.55
C TYR A 77 6.67 2.40 -3.44
N PRO A 78 5.77 1.39 -3.39
CA PRO A 78 4.56 1.38 -4.20
C PRO A 78 3.69 2.60 -3.93
N MET A 79 3.21 3.24 -4.99
CA MET A 79 2.29 4.38 -4.88
C MET A 79 0.96 3.93 -4.26
N LEU A 80 0.51 2.73 -4.61
CA LEU A 80 -0.70 2.11 -4.06
C LEU A 80 -0.68 2.02 -2.52
N LEU A 81 0.49 1.77 -1.92
CA LEU A 81 0.61 1.78 -0.45
C LEU A 81 0.50 3.18 0.15
N GLY A 82 0.91 4.21 -0.59
CA GLY A 82 0.74 5.60 -0.18
C GLY A 82 -0.73 6.01 -0.13
N VAL A 83 -1.53 5.51 -1.08
CA VAL A 83 -2.99 5.75 -1.16
C VAL A 83 -3.75 4.97 -0.08
N LEU A 84 -3.33 3.73 0.21
CA LEU A 84 -3.95 2.91 1.24
C LEU A 84 -3.58 3.32 2.67
N LYS A 85 -2.51 4.10 2.83
CA LYS A 85 -2.13 4.65 4.12
C LYS A 85 -3.03 5.83 4.46
N ASP A 86 -3.67 5.75 5.62
CA ASP A 86 -4.41 6.87 6.17
C ASP A 86 -3.42 7.93 6.67
N GLN A 87 -3.11 8.88 5.79
CA GLN A 87 -2.09 9.91 6.04
C GLN A 87 -2.44 10.75 7.26
N GLU A 88 -3.73 10.96 7.52
CA GLU A 88 -4.23 11.77 8.63
C GLU A 88 -4.05 11.06 9.97
N GLU A 89 -4.26 9.74 10.04
CA GLU A 89 -4.04 8.97 11.27
C GLU A 89 -2.54 8.83 11.61
N GLU A 90 -1.67 8.62 10.62
CA GLU A 90 -0.21 8.59 10.86
C GLU A 90 0.31 9.97 11.26
N ALA A 91 -0.16 11.04 10.59
CA ALA A 91 0.12 12.42 10.98
C ALA A 91 -0.25 12.68 12.44
N GLN A 92 -1.45 12.29 12.85
CA GLN A 92 -1.94 12.52 14.20
C GLN A 92 -1.17 11.71 15.25
N LYS A 93 -0.79 10.46 14.94
CA LYS A 93 0.09 9.64 15.79
C LYS A 93 1.49 10.23 15.91
N LEU A 94 2.04 10.72 14.79
CA LEU A 94 3.36 11.35 14.75
C LEU A 94 3.37 12.64 15.58
N VAL A 95 2.37 13.51 15.40
CA VAL A 95 2.15 14.72 16.20
C VAL A 95 2.04 14.37 17.69
N SER A 96 1.23 13.37 18.05
CA SER A 96 1.08 12.91 19.43
C SER A 96 2.40 12.39 20.02
N SER A 97 3.18 11.63 19.25
CA SER A 97 4.49 11.13 19.67
C SER A 97 5.50 12.25 19.85
N LEU A 98 5.49 13.26 18.99
CA LEU A 98 6.38 14.42 19.07
C LEU A 98 6.05 15.26 20.31
N TYR A 99 4.76 15.47 20.61
CA TYR A 99 4.33 16.10 21.86
C TYR A 99 4.78 15.32 23.10
N CYS A 100 4.57 13.99 23.13
CA CYS A 100 5.04 13.13 24.22
C CYS A 100 6.58 13.16 24.38
N SER A 101 7.31 13.47 23.31
CA SER A 101 8.77 13.62 23.32
C SER A 101 9.23 14.99 23.85
N GLY A 102 8.30 15.87 24.22
CA GLY A 102 8.57 17.18 24.82
C GLY A 102 8.71 18.33 23.82
N LEU A 103 8.33 18.13 22.55
CA LEU A 103 8.32 19.22 21.57
C LEU A 103 7.12 20.14 21.79
N THR A 104 7.35 21.44 21.60
CA THR A 104 6.30 22.45 21.70
C THR A 104 5.39 22.45 20.46
N THR A 105 4.17 22.95 20.60
CA THR A 105 3.17 23.02 19.52
C THR A 105 3.71 23.71 18.27
N GLU A 106 4.50 24.78 18.44
CA GLU A 106 5.14 25.52 17.34
C GLU A 106 6.23 24.71 16.62
N GLN A 107 7.03 23.93 17.35
CA GLN A 107 8.06 23.08 16.75
C GLN A 107 7.44 21.91 15.99
N VAL A 108 6.39 21.31 16.55
CA VAL A 108 5.63 20.25 15.87
C VAL A 108 4.96 20.80 14.61
N GLY A 109 4.40 22.02 14.66
CA GLY A 109 3.85 22.70 13.48
C GLY A 109 4.89 22.90 12.37
N LYS A 110 6.09 23.38 12.69
CA LYS A 110 7.19 23.55 11.70
C LYS A 110 7.64 22.23 11.07
N ILE A 111 7.73 21.17 11.88
CA ILE A 111 8.07 19.83 11.39
C ILE A 111 6.95 19.31 10.49
N TYR A 112 5.69 19.50 10.89
CA TYR A 112 4.54 19.07 10.12
C TYR A 112 4.49 19.74 8.75
N GLU A 113 4.63 21.07 8.70
CA GLU A 113 4.67 21.88 7.47
C GLU A 113 5.84 21.45 6.54
N GLN A 114 6.99 21.07 7.11
CA GLN A 114 8.13 20.58 6.33
C GLN A 114 7.89 19.22 5.64
N PHE A 115 7.14 18.32 6.28
CA PHE A 115 6.91 16.96 5.77
C PHE A 115 5.61 16.80 4.98
N TYR A 116 4.56 17.57 5.34
CA TYR A 116 3.21 17.39 4.81
C TYR A 116 2.68 18.61 4.02
N GLY A 117 3.33 19.77 4.12
CA GLY A 117 2.90 21.01 3.46
C GLY A 117 1.84 21.74 4.25
#